data_AF-N9MGM4-F1
#
_entry.id   AF-N9MGM4-F1
#
_cell.length_a   1.000
_cell.length_b   1.000
_cell.length_c   1.000
_cell.angle_alpha   90.00
_cell.angle_beta   90.00
_cell.angle_gamma   90.00
#
_symmetry.space_group_name_H-M   'P 1'
#
loop_
_entity.id
_entity.type
_entity.pdbx_description
1 polymer ?
#
loop_
_entity_poly.entity_id
_entity_poly.type
_entity_poly.pdbx_seq_one_letter_code
_entity_poly.pdbx_strand_id
1 'polypeptide(L)'
;MQKNTAKQVIPNYDPLAAPSIELPRGEHAIIPTLKGLYTGSPRSLLAKDIMDMRNYTSAPNRSLIQLIEMNKQMYPSAFTRVSK
;
A
#
# COMPACT_ATOMS: atom_id res chain seq x y z
N MET A 1 2.38 1.18 1.05
CA MET A 1 1.05 1.32 1.68
C MET A 1 1.11 2.33 2.82
N GLN A 2 -0.02 2.85 3.27
CA GLN A 2 -0.08 3.69 4.47
C GLN A 2 0.39 2.92 5.71
N LYS A 3 1.52 3.35 6.27
CA LYS A 3 2.27 2.61 7.31
C LYS A 3 1.45 2.26 8.56
N ASN A 4 0.63 3.18 9.04
CA ASN A 4 -0.16 2.97 10.27
C ASN A 4 -1.24 1.91 10.06
N THR A 5 -1.80 1.87 8.86
CA THR A 5 -2.84 0.91 8.48
C THR A 5 -2.23 -0.45 8.18
N ALA A 6 -1.11 -0.47 7.45
CA ALA A 6 -0.39 -1.70 7.13
C ALA A 6 0.08 -2.45 8.40
N LYS A 7 0.58 -1.72 9.41
CA LYS A 7 0.96 -2.28 10.71
C LYS A 7 -0.17 -3.02 11.43
N GLN A 8 -1.43 -2.65 11.19
CA GLN A 8 -2.58 -3.28 11.83
C GLN A 8 -2.94 -4.64 11.21
N VAL A 9 -2.65 -4.84 9.92
CA VAL A 9 -3.20 -5.98 9.15
C VAL A 9 -2.14 -6.87 8.51
N ILE A 10 -0.88 -6.44 8.45
CA ILE A 10 0.23 -7.24 7.92
C ILE A 10 1.07 -7.75 9.10
N PRO A 11 1.11 -9.08 9.31
CA PRO A 11 1.99 -9.68 10.31
C PRO A 11 3.46 -9.30 10.06
N ASN A 12 4.19 -8.98 11.13
CA ASN A 12 5.62 -8.60 11.10
C ASN A 12 5.93 -7.40 10.17
N TYR A 13 4.98 -6.49 9.98
CA TYR A 13 5.21 -5.28 9.19
C TYR A 13 6.25 -4.38 9.84
N ASP A 14 7.36 -4.14 9.12
CA ASP A 14 8.37 -3.16 9.49
C ASP A 14 8.25 -1.91 8.62
N PRO A 15 7.83 -0.74 9.17
CA PRO A 15 7.71 0.48 8.40
C PRO A 15 9.04 1.03 7.86
N LEU A 16 10.18 0.62 8.41
CA LEU A 16 11.51 1.07 7.96
C LEU A 16 12.01 0.26 6.77
N ALA A 17 11.56 -0.99 6.62
CA ALA A 17 11.96 -1.87 5.54
C ALA A 17 10.87 -2.04 4.46
N ALA A 18 9.62 -1.64 4.74
CA ALA A 18 8.50 -1.83 3.82
C ALA A 18 8.68 -1.08 2.49
N PRO A 19 8.16 -1.63 1.37
CA PRO A 19 8.25 -0.96 0.08
C PRO A 19 7.50 0.36 0.08
N SER A 20 8.15 1.39 -0.45
CA SER A 20 7.62 2.75 -0.57
C SER A 20 7.85 3.29 -1.99
N ILE A 21 7.15 4.38 -2.30
CA ILE A 21 7.33 5.12 -3.54
C ILE A 21 7.50 6.59 -3.18
N GLU A 22 8.49 7.23 -3.80
CA GLU A 22 8.71 8.65 -3.65
C GLU A 22 7.78 9.42 -4.59
N LEU A 23 7.14 10.46 -4.06
CA LEU A 23 6.21 11.32 -4.78
C LEU A 23 6.55 12.78 -4.51
N PRO A 24 6.32 13.70 -5.45
CA PRO A 24 6.43 15.13 -5.20
C PRO A 24 5.59 15.53 -3.98
N ARG A 25 6.11 16.45 -3.16
CA ARG A 25 5.46 16.86 -1.89
C ARG A 25 3.99 17.26 -2.07
N GLY A 26 3.67 17.96 -3.17
CA GLY A 26 2.30 18.38 -3.49
C GLY A 26 1.37 17.20 -3.75
N GLU A 27 1.81 16.24 -4.57
CA GLU A 27 1.06 15.01 -4.87
C GLU A 27 0.91 14.13 -3.62
N HIS A 28 1.97 14.02 -2.81
CA HIS A 28 1.94 13.24 -1.58
C HIS A 28 0.93 13.81 -0.56
N ALA A 29 0.74 15.14 -0.52
CA ALA A 29 -0.16 15.79 0.43
C ALA A 29 -1.65 15.60 0.11
N ILE A 30 -1.99 15.32 -1.15
CA ILE A 30 -3.39 15.19 -1.60
C ILE A 30 -3.91 13.75 -1.61
N ILE A 31 -3.06 12.76 -1.36
CA ILE A 31 -3.46 11.35 -1.25
C ILE A 31 -4.36 11.15 -0.01
N PRO A 32 -5.58 10.58 -0.16
CA PRO A 32 -6.47 10.32 0.96
C PRO A 32 -5.88 9.38 2.02
N THR A 33 -5.70 9.88 3.23
CA THR A 33 -5.18 9.08 4.35
C THR A 33 -6.29 8.33 5.10
N LEU A 34 -6.08 7.06 5.41
CA LEU A 34 -6.93 6.31 6.33
C LEU A 34 -6.56 6.66 7.78
N LYS A 35 -7.58 6.87 8.63
CA LYS A 35 -7.43 7.18 10.05
C LYS A 35 -8.17 6.16 10.90
N GLY A 36 -7.66 5.88 12.09
CA GLY A 36 -8.28 4.97 13.06
C GLY A 36 -8.01 3.48 12.82
N LEU A 37 -8.87 2.65 13.41
CA LEU A 37 -8.84 1.19 13.25
C LEU A 37 -9.23 0.82 11.81
N TYR A 38 -8.43 -0.05 11.20
CA TYR A 38 -8.69 -0.58 9.88
C TYR A 38 -9.10 -2.04 9.95
N THR A 39 -10.29 -2.34 9.44
CA THR A 39 -10.93 -3.67 9.45
C THR A 39 -10.85 -4.38 8.11
N GLY A 40 -10.21 -3.76 7.11
CA GLY A 40 -10.02 -4.37 5.80
C GLY A 40 -8.84 -5.36 5.75
N SER A 41 -8.70 -6.04 4.62
CA SER A 41 -7.57 -6.93 4.35
C SER A 41 -6.32 -6.16 3.89
N PRO A 42 -5.10 -6.72 4.02
CA PRO A 42 -3.90 -6.16 3.39
C PRO A 42 -4.07 -5.95 1.89
N ARG A 43 -4.74 -6.89 1.20
CA ARG A 43 -5.04 -6.79 -0.23
C ARG A 43 -5.91 -5.58 -0.56
N SER A 44 -6.97 -5.33 0.21
CA SER A 44 -7.83 -4.16 0.00
C SER A 44 -7.11 -2.84 0.33
N LEU A 45 -6.20 -2.84 1.30
CA LEU A 45 -5.37 -1.68 1.62
C LEU A 45 -4.45 -1.35 0.44
N LEU A 46 -3.70 -2.33 -0.07
CA LEU A 46 -2.82 -2.14 -1.22
C LEU A 46 -3.60 -1.69 -2.46
N ALA A 47 -4.76 -2.30 -2.73
CA ALA A 47 -5.60 -1.91 -3.86
C ALA A 47 -6.09 -0.46 -3.74
N LYS A 48 -6.54 -0.04 -2.55
CA LYS A 48 -6.94 1.34 -2.28
C LYS A 48 -5.78 2.30 -2.52
N ASP A 49 -4.63 2.07 -1.89
CA ASP A 49 -3.49 2.97 -2.01
C ASP A 49 -3.01 3.11 -3.47
N ILE A 50 -3.03 2.02 -4.24
CA ILE A 50 -2.71 2.05 -5.69
C ILE A 50 -3.74 2.87 -6.47
N MET A 51 -5.03 2.73 -6.18
CA MET A 51 -6.08 3.53 -6.84
C MET A 51 -5.95 5.02 -6.48
N ASP A 52 -5.66 5.33 -5.22
CA ASP A 52 -5.44 6.72 -4.81
C ASP A 52 -4.24 7.32 -5.55
N MET A 53 -3.11 6.60 -5.65
CA MET A 53 -1.97 7.08 -6.43
C MET A 53 -2.32 7.26 -7.92
N ARG A 54 -3.11 6.37 -8.53
CA ARG A 54 -3.58 6.57 -9.93
C ARG A 54 -4.43 7.82 -10.09
N ASN A 55 -5.26 8.14 -9.09
CA ASN A 55 -6.24 9.21 -9.20
C ASN A 55 -5.68 10.58 -8.79
N TYR A 56 -4.70 10.62 -7.88
CA TYR A 56 -4.23 11.84 -7.24
C TYR A 56 -2.75 12.16 -7.51
N THR A 57 -2.05 11.37 -8.30
CA THR A 57 -0.62 11.58 -8.57
C THR A 57 -0.29 11.36 -10.04
N SER A 58 0.89 11.82 -10.46
CA SER A 58 1.42 11.56 -11.81
C SER A 58 2.29 10.31 -11.85
N ALA A 59 2.22 9.44 -10.82
CA ALA A 59 3.04 8.24 -10.72
C ALA A 59 2.85 7.32 -11.94
N PRO A 60 3.93 6.96 -12.67
CA PRO A 60 3.81 6.10 -13.84
C PRO A 60 3.21 4.73 -13.50
N ASN A 61 2.35 4.21 -14.38
CA ASN A 61 1.72 2.90 -14.19
C ASN A 61 2.74 1.77 -13.94
N ARG A 62 3.93 1.85 -14.56
CA ARG A 62 5.03 0.90 -14.32
C ARG A 62 5.52 0.93 -12.87
N SER A 63 5.67 2.10 -12.28
CA SER A 63 6.09 2.27 -10.88
C SER A 63 5.04 1.72 -9.91
N LEU A 64 3.75 1.90 -10.23
CA LEU A 64 2.65 1.34 -9.43
C LEU A 64 2.64 -0.19 -9.49
N ILE A 65 2.86 -0.79 -10.67
CA ILE A 65 2.99 -2.24 -10.83
C ILE A 65 4.19 -2.75 -10.03
N GLN A 66 5.34 -2.08 -10.14
CA GLN A 66 6.55 -2.46 -9.39
C GLN A 66 6.30 -2.42 -7.88
N LEU A 67 5.62 -1.40 -7.37
CA LEU A 67 5.27 -1.29 -5.96
C LEU A 67 4.36 -2.44 -5.50
N ILE A 68 3.40 -2.87 -6.34
CA ILE A 68 2.56 -4.04 -6.04
C ILE A 68 3.42 -5.29 -5.92
N GLU A 69 4.31 -5.53 -6.88
CA GLU A 69 5.17 -6.72 -6.87
C GLU A 69 6.12 -6.74 -5.68
N MET A 70 6.74 -5.60 -5.33
CA MET A 70 7.57 -5.48 -4.13
C MET A 70 6.80 -5.81 -2.85
N ASN A 71 5.54 -5.36 -2.72
CA ASN A 71 4.71 -5.69 -1.57
C ASN A 71 4.40 -7.19 -1.51
N LYS A 72 4.05 -7.82 -2.64
CA LYS A 72 3.80 -9.26 -2.71
C LYS A 72 5.05 -10.08 -2.39
N GLN A 73 6.21 -9.66 -2.84
CA GLN A 73 7.49 -10.32 -2.57
C GLN A 73 7.86 -10.23 -1.09
N MET A 74 7.69 -9.05 -0.48
CA MET A 74 8.07 -8.83 0.92
C MET A 74 7.08 -9.45 1.91
N TYR A 75 5.78 -9.44 1.60
CA TYR A 75 4.72 -9.95 2.47
C TYR A 75 3.85 -10.99 1.76
N PRO A 76 4.41 -12.13 1.32
CA PRO A 76 3.71 -13.08 0.44
C PRO A 76 2.42 -13.63 1.06
N SER A 77 2.45 -13.96 2.36
CA SER A 77 1.29 -14.49 3.10
C SER A 77 0.17 -13.46 3.29
N ALA A 78 0.46 -12.15 3.20
CA ALA A 78 -0.55 -11.11 3.37
C ALA A 78 -1.47 -10.95 2.15
N PHE A 79 -1.04 -11.44 0.98
CA PHE A 79 -1.74 -11.25 -0.30
C PHE A 79 -2.22 -12.55 -0.95
N THR A 80 -2.02 -13.69 -0.31
CA THR A 80 -2.55 -14.97 -0.80
C THR A 80 -4.09 -14.94 -0.77
N ARG A 81 -4.69 -15.48 -1.83
CA ARG A 81 -6.14 -15.72 -1.84
C ARG A 81 -6.37 -16.91 -0.92
N VAL A 82 -7.05 -16.70 0.21
CA VAL A 82 -7.56 -17.81 1.01
C VAL A 82 -8.56 -18.55 0.12
N SER A 83 -8.17 -19.71 -0.39
CA SER A 83 -9.10 -20.61 -1.05
C SER A 83 -9.97 -21.17 0.07
N LYS A 84 -11.27 -20.88 0.01
CA LYS A 84 -12.26 -21.55 0.86
C LYS A 84 -12.39 -23.01 0.46
#